data_AF-A0A1Y1L131-F1
#
_entry.id   AF-A0A1Y1L131-F1
#
_cell.length_a   1.000
_cell.length_b   1.000
_cell.length_c   1.000
_cell.angle_alpha   90.00
_cell.angle_beta   90.00
_cell.angle_gamma   90.00
#
_symmetry.space_group_name_H-M   'P 1'
#
loop_
_entity.id
_entity.type
_entity.pdbx_description
1 polymer ?
#
loop_
_entity_poly.entity_id
_entity_poly.type
_entity_poly.pdbx_seq_one_letter_code
_entity_poly.pdbx_strand_id
1 'polypeptide(L)'
;MGDERGYEQYGAFQGAFTTPTVSSDLRFQGFRKRLWGTAEHLSLHRDFTIFVSGRDGTAFTIGARSYKAGCARLKFGTLFARSTGSRPITQHDINLEYVGEYSTPSSISFHVKAGGRTYKCIATLMHRDMVTMGSEGWETRMVPCRIILDGTSGVGLVSFWYSQQGNLLNEN
;
A
#
# COMPACT_ATOMS: atom_id res chain seq x y z
N MET A 1 20.93 2.98 6.61
CA MET A 1 19.82 3.27 5.67
C MET A 1 20.41 3.14 4.27
N GLY A 2 19.91 2.21 3.46
CA GLY A 2 20.42 1.99 2.10
C GLY A 2 20.05 3.12 1.14
N ASP A 3 20.56 3.06 -0.09
CA ASP A 3 20.35 4.04 -1.16
C ASP A 3 19.06 3.80 -1.97
N GLU A 4 17.99 3.28 -1.33
CA GLU A 4 16.73 2.98 -2.02
C GLU A 4 16.20 4.23 -2.73
N ARG A 5 15.94 4.08 -4.02
CA ARG A 5 15.32 5.09 -4.87
C ARG A 5 14.11 4.47 -5.55
N GLY A 6 13.21 5.33 -5.97
CA GLY A 6 12.03 4.89 -6.67
C GLY A 6 11.26 6.02 -7.30
N TYR A 7 10.19 5.63 -7.97
CA TYR A 7 9.14 6.54 -8.35
C TYR A 7 7.79 5.88 -8.22
N GLU A 8 6.80 6.74 -8.07
CA GLU A 8 5.38 6.43 -8.09
C GLU A 8 4.76 7.22 -9.25
N GLN A 9 4.04 6.52 -10.11
CA GLN A 9 3.40 7.10 -11.27
C GLN A 9 1.91 6.78 -11.25
N TYR A 10 1.10 7.84 -11.27
CA TYR A 10 -0.34 7.77 -11.42
C TYR A 10 -0.72 7.95 -12.89
N GLY A 11 -1.76 7.25 -13.32
CA GLY A 11 -2.25 7.37 -14.68
C GLY A 11 -3.57 6.67 -14.90
N ALA A 12 -3.87 6.39 -16.15
CA ALA A 12 -4.99 5.54 -16.55
C ALA A 12 -4.43 4.30 -17.24
N PHE A 13 -4.98 3.14 -16.89
CA PHE A 13 -4.82 1.94 -17.67
C PHE A 13 -6.03 1.80 -18.59
N GLN A 14 -5.76 1.66 -19.88
CA GLN A 14 -6.77 1.42 -20.89
C GLN A 14 -6.32 0.24 -21.74
N GLY A 15 -7.20 -0.72 -21.94
CA GLY A 15 -6.94 -1.89 -22.76
C GLY A 15 -8.14 -2.81 -22.85
N ALA A 16 -7.99 -3.93 -23.56
CA ALA A 16 -8.98 -4.99 -23.60
C ALA A 16 -8.53 -6.15 -22.72
N PHE A 17 -9.49 -6.78 -22.04
CA PHE A 17 -9.30 -8.02 -21.31
C PHE A 17 -10.15 -9.11 -21.94
N THR A 18 -9.50 -10.20 -22.30
CA THR A 18 -10.13 -11.34 -22.95
C THR A 18 -9.75 -12.62 -22.24
N THR A 19 -10.75 -13.40 -21.90
CA THR A 19 -10.68 -14.80 -21.47
C THR A 19 -11.51 -15.63 -22.44
N PRO A 20 -11.48 -16.98 -22.37
CA PRO A 20 -12.33 -17.81 -23.23
C PRO A 20 -13.83 -17.49 -23.15
N THR A 21 -14.31 -16.91 -22.05
CA THR A 21 -15.75 -16.66 -21.79
C THR A 21 -16.13 -15.19 -21.66
N VAL A 22 -15.15 -14.28 -21.55
CA VAL A 22 -15.39 -12.85 -21.31
C VAL A 22 -14.46 -12.02 -22.17
N SER A 23 -14.99 -11.02 -22.86
CA SER A 23 -14.24 -9.95 -23.51
C SER A 23 -14.78 -8.61 -23.03
N SER A 24 -13.90 -7.71 -22.58
CA SER A 24 -14.31 -6.41 -22.05
C SER A 24 -13.22 -5.36 -22.27
N ASP A 25 -13.64 -4.15 -22.67
CA ASP A 25 -12.79 -2.98 -22.63
C ASP A 25 -12.68 -2.45 -21.21
N LEU A 26 -11.45 -2.29 -20.75
CA LEU A 26 -11.11 -1.85 -19.41
C LEU A 26 -10.56 -0.43 -19.44
N ARG A 27 -11.08 0.42 -18.56
CA ARG A 27 -10.57 1.76 -18.27
C ARG A 27 -10.61 1.99 -16.76
N PHE A 28 -9.44 2.07 -16.14
CA PHE A 28 -9.33 2.34 -14.71
C PHE A 28 -8.12 3.19 -14.37
N GLN A 29 -8.15 3.81 -13.19
CA GLN A 29 -7.00 4.53 -12.66
C GLN A 29 -5.88 3.53 -12.37
N GLY A 30 -4.71 3.79 -12.93
CA GLY A 30 -3.52 2.97 -12.78
C GLY A 30 -2.52 3.60 -11.81
N PHE A 31 -1.78 2.74 -11.13
CA PHE A 31 -0.64 3.10 -10.31
C PHE A 31 0.53 2.19 -10.65
N ARG A 32 1.70 2.78 -10.87
CA ARG A 32 2.95 2.05 -11.03
C ARG A 32 3.95 2.52 -9.98
N LYS A 33 4.51 1.57 -9.24
CA LYS A 33 5.63 1.79 -8.34
C LYS A 33 6.84 1.04 -8.85
N ARG A 34 8.00 1.68 -8.83
CA ARG A 34 9.29 1.02 -9.03
C ARG A 34 10.24 1.47 -7.94
N LEU A 35 10.90 0.50 -7.30
CA LEU A 35 11.95 0.71 -6.31
C LEU A 35 13.23 0.00 -6.79
N TRP A 36 14.38 0.55 -6.46
CA TRP A 36 15.70 -0.04 -6.70
C TRP A 36 16.72 0.52 -5.71
N GLY A 37 17.83 -0.18 -5.52
CA GLY A 37 18.90 0.19 -4.58
C GLY A 37 19.30 -0.99 -3.70
N THR A 38 20.28 -0.77 -2.83
CA THR A 38 20.84 -1.77 -1.93
C THR A 38 20.09 -1.85 -0.60
N ALA A 39 18.92 -1.19 -0.47
CA ALA A 39 18.12 -1.33 0.73
C ALA A 39 17.66 -2.77 0.87
N GLU A 40 18.27 -3.43 1.85
CA GLU A 40 18.08 -4.84 2.07
C GLU A 40 16.72 -5.06 2.72
N HIS A 41 15.81 -5.68 1.98
CA HIS A 41 14.50 -6.05 2.50
C HIS A 41 14.64 -6.92 3.77
N LEU A 42 15.71 -7.73 3.91
CA LEU A 42 16.04 -8.49 5.12
C LEU A 42 16.26 -7.63 6.39
N SER A 43 16.55 -6.33 6.25
CA SER A 43 16.66 -5.40 7.39
C SER A 43 15.31 -4.93 7.92
N LEU A 44 14.24 -5.13 7.16
CA LEU A 44 12.88 -4.81 7.57
C LEU A 44 12.37 -5.85 8.56
N HIS A 45 11.60 -5.40 9.54
CA HIS A 45 10.76 -6.24 10.38
C HIS A 45 9.40 -6.46 9.69
N ARG A 46 8.83 -5.36 9.17
CA ARG A 46 7.60 -5.36 8.37
C ARG A 46 7.54 -4.16 7.42
N ASP A 47 6.86 -4.35 6.30
CA ASP A 47 6.44 -3.28 5.39
C ASP A 47 4.92 -3.38 5.17
N PHE A 48 4.30 -2.24 5.01
CA PHE A 48 2.89 -2.07 4.72
C PHE A 48 2.78 -1.04 3.62
N THR A 49 2.06 -1.35 2.56
CA THR A 49 1.68 -0.36 1.55
C THR A 49 0.21 -0.49 1.24
N ILE A 50 -0.51 0.62 1.20
CA ILE A 50 -1.87 0.68 0.66
C ILE A 50 -1.90 1.63 -0.52
N PHE A 51 -2.47 1.18 -1.63
CA PHE A 51 -2.89 2.03 -2.75
C PHE A 51 -4.42 2.18 -2.71
N VAL A 52 -4.89 3.40 -2.92
CA VAL A 52 -6.31 3.74 -2.99
C VAL A 52 -6.60 4.53 -4.25
N SER A 53 -7.75 4.25 -4.85
CA SER A 53 -8.38 5.02 -5.92
C SER A 53 -9.84 5.29 -5.57
N GLY A 54 -10.17 6.57 -5.40
CA GLY A 54 -11.52 7.09 -5.21
C GLY A 54 -12.24 7.31 -6.54
N ARG A 55 -13.57 7.21 -6.54
CA ARG A 55 -14.39 7.49 -7.73
C ARG A 55 -14.29 8.94 -8.23
N ASP A 56 -13.91 9.87 -7.37
CA ASP A 56 -13.66 11.28 -7.71
C ASP A 56 -12.32 11.48 -8.46
N GLY A 57 -11.54 10.41 -8.64
CA GLY A 57 -10.22 10.43 -9.27
C GLY A 57 -9.08 10.77 -8.31
N THR A 58 -9.37 10.99 -7.02
CA THR A 58 -8.35 11.08 -5.98
C THR A 58 -7.71 9.71 -5.80
N ALA A 59 -6.39 9.65 -5.76
CA ALA A 59 -5.65 8.43 -5.47
C ALA A 59 -4.51 8.74 -4.51
N PHE A 60 -4.11 7.77 -3.71
CA PHE A 60 -2.91 7.91 -2.90
C PHE A 60 -2.29 6.56 -2.62
N THR A 61 -1.00 6.61 -2.31
CA THR A 61 -0.25 5.48 -1.80
C THR A 61 0.33 5.87 -0.45
N ILE A 62 0.14 5.02 0.55
CA ILE A 62 0.73 5.18 1.89
C ILE A 62 1.57 3.95 2.17
N GLY A 63 2.82 4.17 2.57
CA GLY A 63 3.73 3.17 3.09
C GLY A 63 3.97 3.35 4.58
N ALA A 64 4.10 2.25 5.31
CA ALA A 64 4.58 2.24 6.68
C ALA A 64 5.58 1.09 6.88
N ARG A 65 6.77 1.41 7.36
CA ARG A 65 7.89 0.47 7.53
C ARG A 65 8.38 0.44 8.97
N SER A 66 8.74 -0.74 9.42
CA SER A 66 9.51 -0.96 10.64
C SER A 66 10.76 -1.74 10.29
N TYR A 67 11.92 -1.24 10.71
CA TYR A 67 13.19 -1.94 10.60
C TYR A 67 13.45 -2.79 11.85
N LYS A 68 14.24 -3.87 11.71
CA LYS A 68 14.64 -4.73 12.84
C LYS A 68 15.47 -3.97 13.88
N ALA A 69 16.22 -2.96 13.43
CA ALA A 69 17.00 -2.06 14.28
C ALA A 69 16.85 -0.60 13.82
N GLY A 70 16.84 0.33 14.78
CA GLY A 70 16.78 1.77 14.51
C GLY A 70 15.34 2.28 14.32
N CYS A 71 14.92 2.50 13.07
CA CYS A 71 13.66 3.17 12.77
C CYS A 71 12.46 2.21 12.82
N ALA A 72 11.64 2.27 13.86
CA ALA A 72 10.49 1.38 14.03
C ALA A 72 9.18 1.89 13.37
N ARG A 73 9.12 3.17 12.97
CA ARG A 73 7.85 3.84 12.61
C ARG A 73 7.99 4.82 11.44
N LEU A 74 8.60 4.40 10.34
CA LEU A 74 8.68 5.21 9.15
C LEU A 74 7.32 5.20 8.43
N LYS A 75 6.79 6.37 8.08
CA LYS A 75 5.59 6.49 7.24
C LYS A 75 5.83 7.49 6.11
N PHE A 76 5.32 7.20 4.94
CA PHE A 76 5.52 8.00 3.74
C PHE A 76 4.40 7.75 2.74
N GLY A 77 4.29 8.58 1.72
CA GLY A 77 3.33 8.35 0.65
C GLY A 77 3.27 9.46 -0.37
N THR A 78 2.34 9.32 -1.29
CA THR A 78 1.98 10.38 -2.25
C THR A 78 0.47 10.42 -2.42
N LEU A 79 -0.06 11.63 -2.59
CA LEU A 79 -1.43 11.90 -3.02
C LEU A 79 -1.39 12.33 -4.47
N PHE A 80 -2.36 11.89 -5.26
CA PHE A 80 -2.72 12.45 -6.55
C PHE A 80 -4.17 12.92 -6.50
N ALA A 81 -4.40 14.19 -6.82
CA ALA A 81 -5.74 14.72 -7.05
C ALA A 81 -5.75 15.52 -8.35
N ARG A 82 -6.83 15.38 -9.15
CA ARG A 82 -6.92 16.06 -10.46
C ARG A 82 -6.74 17.58 -10.37
N SER A 83 -7.19 18.18 -9.28
CA SER A 83 -7.12 19.64 -9.05
C SER A 83 -5.73 20.14 -8.67
N THR A 84 -4.89 19.33 -8.02
CA THR A 84 -3.63 19.79 -7.41
C THR A 84 -2.39 19.02 -7.86
N GLY A 85 -2.58 17.98 -8.68
CA GLY A 85 -1.53 17.07 -9.13
C GLY A 85 -1.03 16.15 -8.02
N SER A 86 0.20 15.66 -8.19
CA SER A 86 0.87 14.82 -7.19
C SER A 86 1.47 15.65 -6.05
N ARG A 87 1.28 15.20 -4.82
CA ARG A 87 1.81 15.83 -3.60
C ARG A 87 2.44 14.77 -2.69
N PRO A 88 3.61 15.03 -2.09
CA PRO A 88 4.18 14.13 -1.11
C PRO A 88 3.32 14.10 0.16
N ILE A 89 3.29 12.95 0.82
CA ILE A 89 2.72 12.74 2.15
C ILE A 89 3.87 12.32 3.07
N THR A 90 4.06 13.03 4.17
CA THR A 90 5.10 12.72 5.16
C THR A 90 4.52 12.01 6.38
N GLN A 91 5.38 11.54 7.28
CA GLN A 91 4.94 10.90 8.51
C GLN A 91 4.02 11.78 9.37
N HIS A 92 4.21 13.09 9.38
CA HIS A 92 3.38 14.04 10.13
C HIS A 92 1.98 14.18 9.54
N ASP A 93 1.80 13.77 8.28
CA ASP A 93 0.55 13.83 7.57
C ASP A 93 -0.29 12.55 7.70
N ILE A 94 0.27 11.49 8.31
CA ILE A 94 -0.33 10.15 8.37
C ILE A 94 -0.65 9.76 9.81
N ASN A 95 -1.94 9.64 10.09
CA ASN A 95 -2.43 8.87 11.22
C ASN A 95 -2.95 7.52 10.73
N LEU A 96 -2.32 6.42 11.13
CA LEU A 96 -2.65 5.06 10.71
C LEU A 96 -3.06 4.27 11.95
N GLU A 97 -4.31 3.85 11.99
CA GLU A 97 -4.90 3.21 13.15
C GLU A 97 -4.72 1.69 13.02
N TYR A 98 -4.11 1.08 14.04
CA TYR A 98 -3.95 -0.36 14.24
C TYR A 98 -3.65 -1.20 13.00
N VAL A 99 -2.39 -1.24 12.56
CA VAL A 99 -1.90 -2.31 11.67
C VAL A 99 -1.28 -3.41 12.53
N GLY A 100 -1.97 -4.56 12.56
CA GLY A 100 -1.61 -5.72 13.37
C GLY A 100 -0.21 -6.26 13.09
N GLU A 101 0.35 -6.96 14.06
CA GLU A 101 1.60 -7.71 13.92
C GLU A 101 1.26 -9.11 13.36
N TYR A 102 1.78 -9.47 12.19
CA TYR A 102 1.55 -10.77 11.53
C TYR A 102 0.09 -11.16 11.27
N SER A 103 -0.86 -10.28 11.57
CA SER A 103 -2.28 -10.42 11.30
C SER A 103 -2.71 -9.46 10.22
N THR A 104 -3.65 -9.90 9.40
CA THR A 104 -4.30 -9.05 8.40
C THR A 104 -5.60 -8.54 9.03
N PRO A 105 -5.74 -7.25 9.35
CA PRO A 105 -6.97 -6.73 9.94
C PRO A 105 -8.14 -6.77 8.95
N SER A 106 -9.37 -6.83 9.45
CA SER A 106 -10.58 -6.78 8.60
C SER A 106 -10.82 -5.39 7.99
N SER A 107 -10.32 -4.35 8.64
CA SER A 107 -10.38 -2.99 8.16
C SER A 107 -9.19 -2.16 8.65
N ILE A 108 -8.88 -1.10 7.91
CA ILE A 108 -7.84 -0.14 8.25
C ILE A 108 -8.43 1.26 8.10
N SER A 109 -8.31 2.08 9.13
CA SER A 109 -8.63 3.50 9.09
C SER A 109 -7.36 4.33 9.12
N PHE A 110 -7.37 5.41 8.34
CA PHE A 110 -6.28 6.38 8.36
C PHE A 110 -6.73 7.76 7.88
N HIS A 111 -5.93 8.74 8.30
CA HIS A 111 -6.06 10.13 7.91
C HIS A 111 -4.81 10.57 7.16
N VAL A 112 -5.01 11.27 6.05
CA VAL A 112 -3.94 11.88 5.25
C VAL A 112 -4.15 13.37 5.16
N LYS A 113 -3.13 14.17 5.47
CA LYS A 113 -3.12 15.60 5.18
C LYS A 113 -2.28 15.88 3.92
N ALA A 114 -2.88 16.48 2.90
CA ALA A 114 -2.15 16.89 1.70
C ALA A 114 -2.92 18.00 0.97
N GLY A 115 -2.17 18.92 0.34
CA GLY A 115 -2.78 20.05 -0.39
C GLY A 115 -3.67 20.95 0.48
N GLY A 116 -3.39 21.05 1.78
CA GLY A 116 -4.19 21.83 2.73
C GLY A 116 -5.50 21.19 3.19
N ARG A 117 -5.81 19.97 2.73
CA ARG A 117 -7.00 19.20 3.12
C ARG A 117 -6.60 17.96 3.92
N THR A 118 -7.49 17.52 4.81
CA THR A 118 -7.41 16.21 5.46
C THR A 118 -8.44 15.27 4.84
N TYR A 119 -7.96 14.12 4.39
CA TYR A 119 -8.75 13.02 3.84
C TYR A 119 -8.93 11.95 4.92
N LYS A 120 -10.17 11.50 5.11
CA LYS A 120 -10.50 10.36 5.99
C LYS A 120 -10.76 9.14 5.13
N CYS A 121 -10.07 8.06 5.44
CA CYS A 121 -10.19 6.82 4.69
C CYS A 121 -10.49 5.65 5.61
N ILE A 122 -11.45 4.82 5.19
CA ILE A 122 -11.71 3.49 5.75
C ILE A 122 -11.56 2.48 4.63
N ALA A 123 -10.65 1.53 4.82
CA ALA A 123 -10.43 0.41 3.92
C ALA A 123 -11.00 -0.87 4.54
N THR A 124 -11.98 -1.50 3.89
CA THR A 124 -12.50 -2.81 4.27
C THR A 124 -11.85 -3.89 3.42
N LEU A 125 -11.14 -4.82 4.05
CA LEU A 125 -10.29 -5.79 3.37
C LEU A 125 -11.10 -7.02 2.91
N MET A 126 -10.93 -7.38 1.64
CA MET A 126 -11.62 -8.50 1.00
C MET A 126 -10.77 -9.77 1.13
N HIS A 127 -10.72 -10.35 2.33
CA HIS A 127 -9.86 -11.50 2.63
C HIS A 127 -10.07 -12.72 1.75
N ARG A 128 -11.29 -12.92 1.21
CA ARG A 128 -11.58 -14.01 0.27
C ARG A 128 -10.71 -13.95 -0.98
N ASP A 129 -10.31 -12.75 -1.39
CA ASP A 129 -9.54 -12.48 -2.60
C ASP A 129 -8.05 -12.19 -2.27
N MET A 130 -7.62 -12.53 -1.05
CA MET A 130 -6.24 -12.35 -0.62
C MET A 130 -5.31 -13.31 -1.35
N VAL A 131 -4.21 -12.78 -1.87
CA VAL A 131 -3.11 -13.56 -2.44
C VAL A 131 -1.93 -13.53 -1.48
N THR A 132 -1.36 -14.70 -1.18
CA THR A 132 -0.17 -14.83 -0.35
C THR A 132 0.98 -15.38 -1.19
N MET A 133 2.15 -14.75 -1.09
CA MET A 133 3.36 -15.14 -1.82
C MET A 133 4.54 -15.19 -0.85
N GLY A 134 5.33 -16.25 -0.93
CA GLY A 134 6.57 -16.40 -0.16
C GLY A 134 7.80 -16.27 -1.06
N SER A 135 8.82 -15.53 -0.63
CA SER A 135 10.12 -15.46 -1.30
C SER A 135 11.22 -15.04 -0.32
N GLU A 136 12.38 -15.70 -0.35
CA GLU A 136 13.61 -15.28 0.36
C GLU A 136 13.42 -14.87 1.83
N GLY A 137 12.68 -15.67 2.62
CA GLY A 137 12.45 -15.39 4.05
C GLY A 137 11.38 -14.31 4.32
N TRP A 138 10.56 -14.01 3.31
CA TRP A 138 9.45 -13.07 3.40
C TRP A 138 8.13 -13.70 2.98
N GLU A 139 7.06 -13.24 3.63
CA GLU A 139 5.69 -13.49 3.22
C GLU A 139 5.04 -12.15 2.87
N THR A 140 4.51 -12.08 1.65
CA THR A 140 3.70 -10.96 1.18
C THR A 140 2.24 -11.38 1.11
N ARG A 141 1.36 -10.61 1.74
CA ARG A 141 -0.09 -10.75 1.64
C ARG A 141 -0.67 -9.54 0.93
N MET A 142 -1.27 -9.78 -0.23
CA MET A 142 -1.93 -8.75 -1.04
C MET A 142 -3.44 -8.91 -0.92
N VAL A 143 -4.13 -7.88 -0.45
CA VAL A 143 -5.55 -7.92 -0.11
C VAL A 143 -6.25 -6.77 -0.84
N PRO A 144 -7.14 -7.06 -1.81
CA PRO A 144 -8.04 -6.06 -2.36
C PRO A 144 -8.91 -5.46 -1.26
N CYS A 145 -9.25 -4.18 -1.36
CA CYS A 145 -10.12 -3.53 -0.39
C CYS A 145 -11.14 -2.60 -1.03
N ARG A 146 -12.29 -2.47 -0.36
CA ARG A 146 -13.27 -1.42 -0.64
C ARG A 146 -12.94 -0.22 0.22
N ILE A 147 -13.03 0.97 -0.38
CA ILE A 147 -12.64 2.21 0.26
C ILE A 147 -13.85 3.12 0.44
N ILE A 148 -13.91 3.79 1.58
CA ILE A 148 -14.69 5.02 1.78
C ILE A 148 -13.68 6.15 2.01
N LEU A 149 -13.62 7.09 1.07
CA LEU A 149 -12.74 8.26 1.08
C LEU A 149 -13.61 9.53 1.16
N ASP A 150 -13.60 10.20 2.31
CA ASP A 150 -14.46 11.37 2.58
C ASP A 150 -15.94 11.14 2.21
N GLY A 151 -16.46 9.93 2.52
CA GLY A 151 -17.82 9.52 2.19
C GLY A 151 -18.03 9.03 0.76
N THR A 152 -17.03 9.15 -0.12
CA THR A 152 -17.09 8.66 -1.50
C THR A 152 -16.53 7.24 -1.58
N SER A 153 -17.15 6.38 -2.38
CA SER A 153 -16.64 5.01 -2.58
C SER A 153 -15.38 4.98 -3.45
N GLY A 154 -14.55 3.98 -3.20
CA GLY A 154 -13.34 3.70 -3.96
C GLY A 154 -12.94 2.24 -3.82
N VAL A 155 -11.80 1.92 -4.40
CA VAL A 155 -11.15 0.61 -4.33
C VAL A 155 -9.68 0.79 -4.02
N GLY A 156 -9.06 -0.27 -3.53
CA GLY A 156 -7.64 -0.24 -3.23
C GLY A 156 -7.04 -1.63 -3.13
N LEU A 157 -5.74 -1.64 -2.89
CA LEU A 157 -4.96 -2.84 -2.67
C LEU A 157 -4.01 -2.58 -1.51
N VAL A 158 -4.05 -3.48 -0.54
CA VAL A 158 -3.14 -3.47 0.61
C VAL A 158 -2.12 -4.58 0.43
N SER A 159 -0.86 -4.27 0.63
CA SER A 159 0.23 -5.23 0.66
C SER A 159 0.88 -5.21 2.04
N PHE A 160 0.83 -6.34 2.73
CA PHE A 160 1.56 -6.58 3.97
C PHE A 160 2.78 -7.43 3.66
N TRP A 161 3.92 -7.04 4.19
CA TRP A 161 5.17 -7.76 4.06
C TRP A 161 5.67 -8.07 5.47
N TYR A 162 5.83 -9.35 5.74
CA TYR A 162 6.31 -9.84 7.02
C TYR A 162 7.54 -10.71 6.79
N SER A 163 8.57 -10.51 7.60
CA SER A 163 9.70 -11.44 7.62
C SER A 163 9.17 -12.77 8.17
N GLN A 164 9.38 -13.87 7.44
CA GLN A 164 9.06 -15.21 7.93
C GLN A 164 9.91 -15.45 9.18
N GLN A 165 9.26 -15.58 10.33
CA GLN A 165 9.95 -16.05 11.52
C GLN A 165 10.19 -17.55 11.36
N GLY A 166 11.42 -17.90 10.98
CA GLY A 166 11.86 -19.28 10.83
C GLY A 166 13.36 -19.39 10.63
N ASN A 167 14.13 -19.26 11.73
CA ASN A 167 15.41 -19.95 12.02
C ASN A 167 16.19 -19.39 13.23
N LEU A 168 15.72 -18.33 13.92
CA LEU A 168 16.41 -17.79 15.10
C LEU A 168 16.10 -18.52 16.43
N LEU A 169 15.47 -19.70 16.39
CA LEU A 169 15.16 -20.50 17.60
C LEU A 169 15.89 -21.86 17.64
N ASN A 170 16.79 -22.16 16.70
CA ASN A 170 17.54 -23.43 16.68
C ASN A 170 19.08 -23.26 16.72
N GLU A 171 19.58 -22.09 17.13
CA GLU A 171 20.99 -21.89 17.43
C GLU A 171 21.12 -21.30 18.84
N ASN A 172 20.96 -22.17 19.84
CA ASN A 172 21.50 -22.03 21.20
C ASN A 172 21.78 -23.43 21.74
#